data_AF-A0A1E4T5Y7-F1
#
_entry.id   AF-A0A1E4T5Y7-F1
#
_cell.length_a   1.000
_cell.length_b   1.000
_cell.length_c   1.000
_cell.angle_alpha   90.00
_cell.angle_beta   90.00
_cell.angle_gamma   90.00
#
_symmetry.space_group_name_H-M   'P 1'
#
loop_
_entity.id
_entity.type
_entity.pdbx_description
1 polymer ?
#
loop_
_entity_poly.entity_id
_entity_poly.type
_entity_poly.pdbx_seq_one_letter_code
_entity_poly.pdbx_strand_id
1 'polypeptide(L)'
;MFFISDELARESDVTVSTYVTSQAEYKGFSTYVISCIFLFVWLSWSVLPDSILNKLGVYYYPSRWWALAIPSYVLVLMMYTYVGLALYNIEVATVKLDDPRTIVDDSGVIITELPGFNQDKIDEYLFNSTSGIWDLPIHEVNKVLYSDEY
;
A
#
# COMPACT_ATOMS: atom_id res chain seq x y z
N MET A 1 -27.12 -15.15 -24.00
CA MET A 1 -26.31 -15.21 -22.76
C MET A 1 -24.80 -15.43 -23.02
N PHE A 2 -24.38 -15.89 -24.20
CA PHE A 2 -22.97 -16.15 -24.53
C PHE A 2 -22.13 -14.89 -24.84
N PHE A 3 -22.75 -13.81 -25.33
CA PHE A 3 -22.02 -12.62 -25.79
C PHE A 3 -21.57 -11.66 -24.66
N ILE A 4 -22.31 -11.62 -23.53
CA ILE A 4 -21.96 -10.76 -22.38
C ILE A 4 -20.76 -11.33 -21.62
N SER A 5 -20.67 -12.66 -21.51
CA SER A 5 -19.53 -13.32 -20.85
C SER A 5 -18.23 -13.17 -21.63
N ASP A 6 -18.27 -13.13 -22.96
CA ASP A 6 -17.08 -13.01 -23.82
C ASP A 6 -16.53 -11.57 -23.82
N GLU A 7 -17.41 -10.57 -23.74
CA GLU A 7 -17.03 -9.16 -23.55
C GLU A 7 -16.41 -8.94 -22.16
N LEU A 8 -17.03 -9.45 -21.10
CA LEU A 8 -16.48 -9.41 -19.74
C LEU A 8 -15.18 -10.22 -19.64
N ALA A 9 -15.06 -11.34 -20.34
CA ALA A 9 -13.83 -12.11 -20.43
C ALA A 9 -12.72 -11.26 -21.06
N ARG A 10 -12.97 -10.60 -22.20
CA ARG A 10 -12.00 -9.72 -22.88
C ARG A 10 -11.56 -8.51 -22.04
N GLU A 11 -12.42 -7.96 -21.20
CA GLU A 11 -12.07 -6.87 -20.27
C GLU A 11 -11.31 -7.36 -19.03
N SER A 12 -11.57 -8.60 -18.59
CA SER A 12 -10.81 -9.26 -17.52
C SER A 12 -9.50 -9.89 -18.00
N ASP A 13 -9.35 -10.07 -19.31
CA ASP A 13 -8.27 -10.81 -19.94
C ASP A 13 -6.96 -9.99 -19.98
N VAL A 14 -5.86 -10.69 -19.82
CA VAL A 14 -4.45 -10.22 -19.76
C VAL A 14 -4.03 -9.37 -20.98
N THR A 15 -4.90 -9.22 -21.97
CA THR A 15 -4.71 -8.36 -23.14
C THR A 15 -4.96 -6.87 -22.86
N VAL A 16 -5.73 -6.51 -21.83
CA VAL A 16 -5.89 -5.10 -21.40
C VAL A 16 -4.62 -4.58 -20.71
N SER A 17 -3.88 -5.45 -19.99
CA SER A 17 -2.67 -5.03 -19.27
C SER A 17 -1.52 -4.60 -20.17
N THR A 18 -1.47 -5.09 -21.42
CA THR A 18 -0.40 -4.72 -22.37
C THR A 18 -0.67 -3.38 -23.05
N TYR A 19 -1.93 -2.91 -23.10
CA TYR A 19 -2.27 -1.63 -23.73
C TYR A 19 -2.13 -0.43 -22.77
N VAL A 20 -2.18 -0.66 -21.46
CA VAL A 20 -2.34 0.44 -20.49
C VAL A 20 -1.07 1.20 -20.14
N THR A 21 0.15 0.77 -20.48
CA THR A 21 1.32 1.66 -20.37
C THR A 21 2.47 1.36 -21.34
N SER A 22 2.29 1.49 -22.66
CA SER A 22 3.45 1.45 -23.58
C SER A 22 4.52 2.49 -23.20
N GLN A 23 4.10 3.59 -22.57
CA GLN A 23 4.96 4.69 -22.15
C GLN A 23 5.71 4.43 -20.83
N ALA A 24 5.27 3.50 -19.98
CA ALA A 24 5.93 3.29 -18.68
C ALA A 24 7.33 2.68 -18.86
N GLU A 25 7.47 1.75 -19.81
CA GLU A 25 8.75 1.09 -20.13
C GLU A 25 9.79 2.11 -20.62
N TYR A 26 9.42 2.95 -21.58
CA TYR A 26 10.31 3.99 -22.11
C TYR A 26 10.65 5.06 -21.08
N LYS A 27 9.70 5.46 -20.23
CA LYS A 27 9.94 6.43 -19.16
C LYS A 27 10.90 5.86 -18.12
N GLY A 28 10.70 4.61 -17.71
CA GLY A 28 11.60 3.91 -16.78
C GLY A 28 13.02 3.81 -17.33
N PHE A 29 13.16 3.39 -18.60
CA PHE A 29 14.45 3.31 -19.28
C PHE A 29 15.13 4.69 -19.39
N SER A 30 14.40 5.72 -19.84
CA SER A 30 14.93 7.08 -19.97
C SER A 30 15.39 7.64 -18.62
N THR A 31 14.56 7.50 -17.58
CA THR A 31 14.93 7.91 -16.21
C THR A 31 16.15 7.15 -15.71
N TYR A 32 16.25 5.84 -15.94
CA TYR A 32 17.43 5.06 -15.57
C TYR A 32 18.71 5.57 -16.23
N VAL A 33 18.71 5.77 -17.56
CA VAL A 33 19.87 6.27 -18.30
C VAL A 33 20.27 7.66 -17.80
N ILE A 34 19.29 8.55 -17.61
CA ILE A 34 19.52 9.90 -17.09
C ILE A 34 20.12 9.84 -15.68
N SER A 35 19.54 9.05 -14.78
CA SER A 35 20.04 8.86 -13.42
C SER A 35 21.46 8.29 -13.39
N CYS A 36 21.79 7.33 -14.27
CA CYS A 36 23.14 6.82 -14.41
C CYS A 36 24.12 7.91 -14.83
N ILE A 37 23.79 8.71 -15.86
CA ILE A 37 24.64 9.82 -16.33
C ILE A 37 24.86 10.83 -15.20
N PHE A 38 23.78 11.25 -14.50
CA PHE A 38 23.88 12.15 -13.36
C PHE A 38 24.77 11.57 -12.26
N LEU A 39 24.62 10.29 -11.93
CA LEU A 39 25.44 9.61 -10.94
C LEU A 39 26.91 9.58 -11.35
N PHE A 40 27.21 9.28 -12.62
CA PHE A 40 28.59 9.28 -13.12
C PHE A 40 29.22 10.66 -13.05
N VAL A 41 28.49 11.72 -13.44
CA VAL A 41 28.97 13.10 -13.34
C VAL A 41 29.19 13.49 -11.88
N TRP A 42 28.24 13.15 -11.00
CA TRP A 42 28.33 13.40 -9.56
C TRP A 42 29.53 12.72 -8.90
N LEU A 43 29.73 11.42 -9.18
CA LEU A 43 30.87 10.66 -8.66
C LEU A 43 32.19 11.18 -9.22
N SER A 44 32.24 11.48 -10.51
CA SER A 44 33.43 12.05 -11.15
C SER A 44 33.80 13.37 -10.48
N TRP A 45 32.84 14.28 -10.31
CA TRP A 45 33.06 15.56 -9.62
C TRP A 45 33.50 15.38 -8.15
N SER A 46 32.89 14.44 -7.42
CA SER A 46 33.19 14.18 -6.01
C SER A 46 34.62 13.63 -5.80
N VAL A 47 35.04 12.69 -6.66
CA VAL A 47 36.28 11.91 -6.48
C VAL A 47 37.49 12.53 -7.18
N LEU A 48 37.32 13.18 -8.34
CA LEU A 48 38.46 13.72 -9.09
C LEU A 48 39.14 14.85 -8.30
N PRO A 49 40.49 14.92 -8.26
CA PRO A 49 41.22 16.03 -7.63
C PRO A 49 41.12 17.34 -8.44
N ASP A 50 41.27 18.48 -7.77
CA ASP A 50 41.14 19.83 -8.35
C ASP A 50 42.03 20.03 -9.58
N SER A 51 43.25 19.47 -9.57
CA SER A 51 44.19 19.55 -10.69
C SER A 51 43.65 18.96 -11.99
N ILE A 52 42.82 17.90 -11.91
CA ILE A 52 42.22 17.28 -13.10
C ILE A 52 40.99 18.09 -13.54
N LEU A 53 40.20 18.57 -12.59
CA LEU A 53 39.03 19.42 -12.87
C LEU A 53 39.41 20.74 -13.57
N ASN A 54 40.49 21.37 -13.11
CA ASN A 54 41.03 22.59 -13.73
C ASN A 54 41.53 22.33 -15.16
N LYS A 55 42.13 21.15 -15.42
CA LYS A 55 42.54 20.75 -16.79
C LYS A 55 41.34 20.50 -17.71
N LEU A 56 40.22 20.03 -17.16
CA LEU A 56 38.94 19.90 -17.88
C LEU A 56 38.24 21.26 -18.12
N GLY A 57 38.78 22.35 -17.59
CA GLY A 57 38.24 23.70 -17.74
C GLY A 57 37.14 24.05 -16.73
N VAL A 58 36.94 23.24 -15.68
CA VAL A 58 35.92 23.46 -14.65
C VAL A 58 36.55 24.13 -13.42
N TYR A 59 36.42 25.46 -13.34
CA TYR A 59 37.02 26.27 -12.27
C TYR A 59 36.03 26.67 -11.17
N TYR A 60 34.73 26.66 -11.47
CA TYR A 60 33.68 27.13 -10.54
C TYR A 60 32.72 25.99 -10.23
N TYR A 61 32.81 25.46 -9.02
CA TYR A 61 31.91 24.44 -8.48
C TYR A 61 31.72 24.66 -6.97
N PRO A 62 30.60 24.20 -6.38
CA PRO A 62 30.34 24.37 -4.96
C PRO A 62 31.34 23.58 -4.09
N SER A 63 31.36 23.84 -2.79
CA SER A 63 32.22 23.12 -1.86
C SER A 63 32.03 21.60 -1.94
N ARG A 64 33.11 20.82 -1.90
CA ARG A 64 33.06 19.34 -1.96
C ARG A 64 32.26 18.71 -0.82
N TRP A 65 32.04 19.42 0.28
CA TRP A 65 31.21 18.92 1.40
C TRP A 65 29.79 18.54 0.93
N TRP A 66 29.25 19.19 -0.10
CA TRP A 66 27.94 18.84 -0.66
C TRP A 66 27.86 17.39 -1.15
N ALA A 67 28.99 16.80 -1.56
CA ALA A 67 29.07 15.39 -1.92
C ALA A 67 28.70 14.44 -0.77
N LEU A 68 28.92 14.87 0.48
CA LEU A 68 28.55 14.13 1.69
C LEU A 68 27.20 14.58 2.25
N ALA A 69 26.91 15.88 2.17
CA ALA A 69 25.67 16.44 2.73
C ALA A 69 24.43 15.87 2.03
N ILE A 70 24.40 15.87 0.70
CA ILE A 70 23.21 15.43 -0.04
C ILE A 70 22.86 13.96 0.28
N PRO A 71 23.79 12.99 0.19
CA PRO A 71 23.48 11.61 0.55
C PRO A 71 23.06 11.43 2.01
N SER A 72 23.70 12.14 2.95
CA SER A 72 23.33 12.03 4.37
C SER A 72 21.94 12.59 4.66
N TYR A 73 21.56 13.73 4.07
CA TYR A 73 20.21 14.26 4.19
C TYR A 73 19.16 13.34 3.56
N VAL A 74 19.44 12.71 2.41
CA VAL A 74 18.52 11.74 1.79
C VAL A 74 18.28 10.55 2.71
N LEU A 75 19.33 10.01 3.34
CA LEU A 75 19.19 8.89 4.30
C LEU A 75 18.39 9.29 5.54
N VAL A 76 18.64 10.47 6.10
CA VAL A 76 17.88 10.99 7.25
C VAL A 76 16.42 11.24 6.87
N LEU A 77 16.16 11.78 5.69
CA LEU A 77 14.81 12.00 5.17
C LEU A 77 14.06 10.67 5.00
N MET A 78 14.73 9.65 4.44
CA MET A 78 14.16 8.30 4.29
C MET A 78 13.83 7.66 5.64
N MET A 79 14.71 7.81 6.64
CA MET A 79 14.41 7.34 7.99
C MET A 79 13.21 8.09 8.59
N TYR A 80 13.18 9.42 8.43
CA TYR A 80 12.09 10.26 8.91
C TYR A 80 10.75 9.86 8.27
N THR A 81 10.70 9.57 6.97
CA THR A 81 9.46 9.12 6.32
C THR A 81 8.98 7.77 6.83
N TYR A 82 9.88 6.82 7.11
CA TYR A 82 9.50 5.53 7.69
C TYR A 82 8.94 5.66 9.10
N VAL A 83 9.60 6.45 9.96
CA VAL A 83 9.10 6.69 11.31
C VAL A 83 7.77 7.44 11.25
N GLY A 84 7.66 8.48 10.42
CA GLY A 84 6.43 9.24 10.24
C GLY A 84 5.27 8.37 9.74
N LEU A 85 5.52 7.48 8.78
CA LEU A 85 4.52 6.54 8.27
C LEU A 85 4.12 5.51 9.33
N ALA A 86 5.07 5.00 10.12
CA ALA A 86 4.77 4.08 11.21
C ALA A 86 3.89 4.74 12.28
N LEU A 87 4.21 5.98 12.67
CA LEU A 87 3.40 6.76 13.60
C LEU A 87 2.01 7.04 13.04
N TYR A 88 1.91 7.46 11.78
CA TYR A 88 0.64 7.69 11.12
C TYR A 88 -0.22 6.42 11.06
N ASN A 89 0.39 5.28 10.75
CA ASN A 89 -0.30 4.01 10.72
C ASN A 89 -0.87 3.65 12.11
N ILE A 90 -0.07 3.81 13.17
CA ILE A 90 -0.48 3.48 14.54
C ILE A 90 -1.57 4.44 15.07
N GLU A 91 -1.44 5.74 14.80
CA GLU A 91 -2.31 6.76 15.41
C GLU A 91 -3.58 7.04 14.61
N VAL A 92 -3.50 6.97 13.28
CA VAL A 92 -4.60 7.41 12.39
C VAL A 92 -5.18 6.23 11.62
N ALA A 93 -4.34 5.38 11.02
CA ALA A 93 -4.84 4.33 10.12
C ALA A 93 -5.36 3.09 10.87
N THR A 94 -4.85 2.80 12.06
CA THR A 94 -5.27 1.66 12.87
C THR A 94 -6.08 2.08 14.08
N VAL A 95 -7.08 1.27 14.43
CA VAL A 95 -7.81 1.43 15.68
C VAL A 95 -6.87 1.16 16.87
N LYS A 96 -7.14 1.78 18.03
CA LYS A 96 -6.38 1.56 19.26
C LYS A 96 -6.29 0.07 19.60
N LEU A 97 -5.16 -0.36 20.16
CA LEU A 97 -4.90 -1.77 20.48
C LEU A 97 -5.88 -2.40 21.49
N ASP A 98 -6.55 -1.57 22.31
CA ASP A 98 -7.52 -2.02 23.31
C ASP A 98 -8.96 -2.10 22.77
N ASP A 99 -9.14 -1.89 21.46
CA ASP A 99 -10.45 -1.88 20.83
C ASP A 99 -10.77 -3.26 20.21
N PRO A 100 -11.93 -3.87 20.52
CA PRO A 100 -12.33 -5.15 19.93
C PRO A 100 -12.43 -5.11 18.40
N ARG A 101 -12.55 -3.93 17.78
CA ARG A 101 -12.45 -3.72 16.33
C ARG A 101 -11.16 -4.25 15.71
N THR A 102 -10.08 -4.41 16.47
CA THR A 102 -8.84 -4.97 15.92
C THR A 102 -8.98 -6.45 15.51
N ILE A 103 -9.97 -7.16 16.04
CA ILE A 103 -10.19 -8.61 15.80
C ILE A 103 -11.37 -8.84 14.85
N VAL A 104 -12.24 -7.84 14.68
CA VAL A 104 -13.52 -7.95 13.97
C VAL A 104 -13.46 -7.21 12.64
N ASP A 105 -13.94 -7.83 11.57
CA ASP A 105 -14.02 -7.21 10.23
C ASP A 105 -15.22 -6.23 10.13
N ASP A 106 -15.30 -5.45 9.04
CA ASP A 106 -16.32 -4.41 8.81
C ASP A 106 -17.77 -4.94 8.84
N SER A 107 -17.95 -6.25 8.61
CA SER A 107 -19.25 -6.92 8.68
C SER A 107 -19.60 -7.48 10.06
N GLY A 108 -18.68 -7.43 11.02
CA GLY A 108 -18.90 -7.97 12.35
C GLY A 108 -19.63 -6.98 13.26
N VAL A 109 -20.65 -7.47 13.96
CA VAL A 109 -21.41 -6.63 14.90
C VAL A 109 -20.64 -6.49 16.19
N ILE A 110 -20.23 -5.27 16.51
CA ILE A 110 -19.52 -4.96 17.76
C ILE A 110 -20.49 -4.33 18.75
N ILE A 111 -20.60 -4.96 19.90
CA ILE A 111 -21.59 -4.65 20.94
C ILE A 111 -21.49 -3.17 21.37
N THR A 112 -20.28 -2.62 21.41
CA THR A 112 -20.00 -1.24 21.81
C THR A 112 -20.52 -0.18 20.83
N GLU A 113 -20.83 -0.54 19.58
CA GLU A 113 -21.34 0.38 18.56
C GLU A 113 -22.87 0.32 18.38
N LEU A 114 -23.56 -0.55 19.14
CA LEU A 114 -25.01 -0.67 19.06
C LEU A 114 -25.72 0.57 19.65
N PRO A 115 -26.76 1.09 18.98
CA PRO A 115 -27.54 2.20 19.51
C PRO A 115 -28.24 1.78 20.82
N GLY A 116 -27.86 2.42 21.93
CA GLY A 116 -28.38 2.10 23.27
C GLY A 116 -27.49 1.20 24.12
N PHE A 117 -26.22 1.02 23.74
CA PHE A 117 -25.22 0.27 24.52
C PHE A 117 -25.13 0.77 25.97
N ASN A 118 -25.30 -0.15 26.93
CA ASN A 118 -25.01 0.04 28.34
C ASN A 118 -24.01 -1.03 28.78
N GLN A 119 -22.92 -0.63 29.46
CA GLN A 119 -21.87 -1.52 29.95
C GLN A 119 -22.42 -2.65 30.85
N ASP A 120 -23.52 -2.40 31.56
CA ASP A 120 -24.13 -3.40 32.44
C ASP A 120 -24.81 -4.57 31.68
N LYS A 121 -25.03 -4.41 30.37
CA LYS A 121 -25.72 -5.40 29.50
C LYS A 121 -24.78 -6.15 28.55
N ILE A 122 -23.47 -6.06 28.75
CA ILE A 122 -22.48 -6.70 27.87
C ILE A 122 -22.76 -8.21 27.74
N ASP A 123 -23.10 -8.88 28.84
CA ASP A 123 -23.38 -10.32 28.87
C ASP A 123 -24.56 -10.72 27.97
N GLU A 124 -25.58 -9.86 27.80
CA GLU A 124 -26.74 -10.12 26.94
C GLU A 124 -26.33 -10.27 25.47
N TYR A 125 -25.36 -9.47 25.04
CA TYR A 125 -24.89 -9.43 23.66
C TYR A 125 -23.69 -10.35 23.41
N LEU A 126 -22.89 -10.68 24.43
CA LEU A 126 -21.77 -11.62 24.32
C LEU A 126 -22.23 -13.04 23.93
N PHE A 127 -23.43 -13.46 24.38
CA PHE A 127 -23.98 -14.79 24.08
C PHE A 127 -24.90 -14.83 22.85
N ASN A 128 -25.20 -13.68 22.25
CA ASN A 128 -25.92 -13.63 20.98
C ASN A 128 -24.91 -13.75 19.84
N SER A 129 -24.50 -14.99 19.53
CA SER A 129 -23.67 -15.28 18.38
C SER A 129 -24.30 -14.72 17.10
N THR A 130 -23.46 -14.26 16.14
CA THR A 130 -23.88 -14.11 14.74
C THR A 130 -24.69 -15.34 14.37
N SER A 131 -25.89 -15.11 13.83
CA SER A 131 -26.82 -16.17 13.45
C SER A 131 -26.08 -17.35 12.81
N GLY A 132 -26.03 -18.50 13.49
CA GLY A 132 -25.30 -19.70 13.03
C GLY A 132 -25.80 -20.25 11.70
N ILE A 133 -26.87 -19.67 11.14
CA ILE A 133 -27.35 -19.89 9.78
C ILE A 133 -26.31 -19.46 8.74
N TRP A 134 -25.48 -18.44 9.02
CA TRP A 134 -24.42 -17.98 8.11
C TRP A 134 -23.21 -18.93 8.06
N ASP A 135 -23.02 -19.74 9.11
CA ASP A 135 -21.96 -20.74 9.21
C ASP A 135 -22.40 -22.13 8.74
N LEU A 136 -23.68 -22.30 8.35
CA LEU A 136 -24.16 -23.56 7.80
C LEU A 136 -23.53 -23.79 6.41
N PRO A 137 -23.02 -24.99 6.12
CA PRO A 137 -22.61 -25.34 4.76
C PRO A 137 -23.79 -25.13 3.81
N ILE A 138 -23.53 -24.56 2.62
CA ILE A 138 -24.56 -24.14 1.65
C ILE A 138 -25.60 -25.24 1.32
N HIS A 139 -25.22 -26.51 1.49
CA HIS A 139 -26.11 -27.64 1.32
C HIS A 139 -27.25 -27.71 2.37
N GLU A 140 -27.00 -27.35 3.63
CA GLU A 140 -28.03 -27.31 4.68
C GLU A 140 -28.94 -26.09 4.50
N VAL A 141 -28.37 -24.94 4.09
CA VAL A 141 -29.14 -23.73 3.77
C VAL A 141 -30.11 -24.01 2.61
N ASN A 142 -29.61 -24.61 1.52
CA ASN A 142 -30.45 -25.00 0.39
C ASN A 142 -31.47 -26.06 0.79
N LYS A 143 -31.11 -27.01 1.67
CA LYS A 143 -32.05 -28.00 2.18
C LYS A 143 -33.18 -27.33 2.94
N VAL A 144 -32.92 -26.37 3.84
CA VAL A 144 -33.98 -25.68 4.59
C VAL A 144 -34.83 -24.75 3.71
N LEU A 145 -34.21 -24.04 2.75
CA LEU A 145 -34.92 -23.10 1.86
C LEU A 145 -35.73 -23.77 0.76
N TYR A 146 -35.29 -24.95 0.29
CA TYR A 146 -35.89 -25.66 -0.83
C TYR A 146 -36.38 -27.06 -0.48
N SER A 147 -36.29 -27.50 0.78
CA SER A 147 -37.12 -28.61 1.24
C SER A 147 -38.54 -28.09 1.31
N ASP A 148 -39.27 -28.30 0.23
CA ASP A 148 -40.73 -28.36 0.29
C ASP A 148 -41.08 -29.55 1.20
N GLU A 149 -41.08 -29.34 2.52
CA GLU A 149 -41.88 -30.16 3.43
C GLU A 149 -43.35 -29.95 3.04
N TYR A 150 -43.86 -30.91 2.28
CA TYR A 150 -45.25 -31.37 2.42
C TYR A 150 -45.35 -32.30 3.62
#